data_AF-A0A383CC55-F1
#
_entry.id   AF-A0A383CC55-F1
#
_cell.length_a   1.000
_cell.length_b   1.000
_cell.length_c   1.000
_cell.angle_alpha   90.00
_cell.angle_beta   90.00
_cell.angle_gamma   90.00
#
_symmetry.space_group_name_H-M   'P 1'
#
loop_
_entity.id
_entity.type
_entity.pdbx_description
1 polymer ?
#
loop_
_entity_poly.entity_id
_entity_poly.type
_entity_poly.pdbx_seq_one_letter_code
_entity_poly.pdbx_strand_id
1 'polypeptide(L)'
;MDGNEVWNSGGVNTHVFFGVSENNNYLGGKFLPQYNNSLIGCEFSLNDSIYWSEPINEDILLNESFIQHELIKLPNGNYMGFVPIIEEHPVPTYTNFPDKNSPFSWEDDCGLYIEFNSNFDWKGEKIVEWNSAGEIVWEWDVFNYYNLDDFDYLAGHWETAWNNNLPFDWIHFNAMVYNESEDALYVSSRHLDRITKIDYTSKNLIWNMGIQWLGDEVIVPDTLFSGQHGLQLLPNGNIVT
;
A
#
# COMPACT_ATOMS: atom_id res chain seq x y z
N MET A 1 23.41 22.24 -3.09
CA MET A 1 22.36 22.80 -2.23
C MET A 1 22.69 24.26 -2.10
N ASP A 2 22.01 25.11 -2.86
CA ASP A 2 22.48 26.46 -3.16
C ASP A 2 21.27 27.41 -3.30
N GLY A 3 20.34 27.36 -2.33
CA GLY A 3 19.10 28.13 -2.33
C GLY A 3 18.55 28.40 -0.93
N ASN A 4 17.51 29.24 -0.84
CA ASN A 4 16.78 29.54 0.40
C ASN A 4 15.79 28.41 0.76
N GLU A 5 16.32 27.24 1.07
CA GLU A 5 15.54 26.07 1.51
C GLU A 5 15.19 26.21 3.00
N VAL A 6 13.91 25.98 3.37
CA VAL A 6 13.46 26.03 4.77
C VAL A 6 13.88 24.78 5.53
N TRP A 7 13.99 23.66 4.83
CA TRP A 7 14.56 22.40 5.31
C TRP A 7 15.13 21.59 4.12
N ASN A 8 16.15 20.79 4.38
CA ASN A 8 16.74 19.81 3.48
C ASN A 8 17.30 18.64 4.32
N SER A 9 17.10 17.41 3.88
CA SER A 9 17.56 16.16 4.53
C SER A 9 19.06 15.87 4.37
N GLY A 10 19.89 16.90 4.15
CA GLY A 10 21.35 16.79 4.16
C GLY A 10 22.01 16.12 2.95
N GLY A 11 21.27 15.63 1.94
CA GLY A 11 21.86 15.02 0.76
C GLY A 11 20.87 14.42 -0.24
N VAL A 12 21.38 13.93 -1.37
CA VAL A 12 20.64 13.04 -2.27
C VAL A 12 20.49 11.69 -1.59
N ASN A 13 19.29 11.10 -1.63
CA ASN A 13 18.97 9.78 -1.08
C ASN A 13 19.26 9.64 0.42
N THR A 14 18.61 10.47 1.24
CA THR A 14 18.74 10.47 2.71
C THR A 14 17.42 10.12 3.39
N HIS A 15 16.39 10.97 3.25
CA HIS A 15 15.04 10.76 3.76
C HIS A 15 13.98 11.10 2.71
N VAL A 16 12.87 10.38 2.70
CA VAL A 16 11.61 10.75 2.03
C VAL A 16 10.62 11.14 3.11
N PHE A 17 9.90 12.24 2.90
CA PHE A 17 8.90 12.77 3.82
C PHE A 17 7.50 12.28 3.43
N PHE A 18 6.74 11.76 4.39
CA PHE A 18 5.32 11.39 4.22
C PHE A 18 4.40 12.34 5.00
N GLY A 19 4.72 12.61 6.26
CA GLY A 19 3.84 13.40 7.13
C GLY A 19 4.51 13.98 8.38
N VAL A 20 3.69 14.53 9.28
CA VAL A 20 4.12 15.16 10.54
C VAL A 20 3.32 14.55 11.69
N SER A 21 3.99 14.12 12.76
CA SER A 21 3.32 13.66 13.98
C SER A 21 2.83 14.84 14.82
N GLU A 22 1.92 14.61 15.77
CA GLU A 22 1.36 15.67 16.65
C GLU A 22 2.44 16.47 17.40
N ASN A 23 3.61 15.88 17.62
CA ASN A 23 4.76 16.52 18.28
C ASN A 23 5.62 17.38 17.32
N ASN A 24 5.21 17.55 16.06
CA ASN A 24 5.96 18.22 14.99
C ASN A 24 7.26 17.51 14.57
N ASN A 25 7.38 16.20 14.85
CA ASN A 25 8.42 15.37 14.24
C ASN A 25 7.97 14.94 12.84
N TYR A 26 8.92 14.65 11.96
CA TYR A 26 8.64 14.13 10.63
C TYR A 26 8.47 12.62 10.64
N LEU A 27 7.51 12.15 9.87
CA LEU A 27 7.28 10.75 9.54
C LEU A 27 7.62 10.56 8.07
N GLY A 28 8.29 9.47 7.76
CA GLY A 28 8.88 9.25 6.46
C GLY A 28 9.65 7.95 6.40
N GLY A 29 10.44 7.78 5.35
CA GLY A 29 11.38 6.68 5.22
C GLY A 29 12.82 7.17 5.14
N LYS A 30 13.74 6.38 5.67
CA LYS A 30 15.18 6.59 5.56
C LYS A 30 15.74 5.70 4.46
N PHE A 31 16.40 6.31 3.48
CA PHE A 31 17.04 5.59 2.41
C PHE A 31 18.31 4.89 2.93
N LEU A 32 18.36 3.56 2.83
CA LEU A 32 19.49 2.75 3.27
C LEU A 32 20.06 1.94 2.10
N PRO A 33 21.12 2.45 1.42
CA PRO A 33 21.68 1.79 0.22
C PRO A 33 22.17 0.36 0.49
N GLN A 34 22.58 0.05 1.73
CA GLN A 34 23.04 -1.28 2.12
C GLN A 34 21.92 -2.35 2.17
N TYR A 35 20.65 -1.94 2.14
CA TYR A 35 19.47 -2.81 2.13
C TYR A 35 18.74 -2.72 0.80
N ASN A 36 19.44 -3.02 -0.31
CA ASN A 36 18.88 -2.97 -1.66
C ASN A 36 18.21 -1.63 -2.05
N ASN A 37 18.71 -0.51 -1.52
CA ASN A 37 18.13 0.85 -1.66
C ASN A 37 16.75 1.05 -0.99
N SER A 38 16.39 0.20 -0.02
CA SER A 38 15.11 0.30 0.72
C SER A 38 14.96 1.57 1.55
N LEU A 39 13.70 1.90 1.84
CA LEU A 39 13.24 3.18 2.40
C LEU A 39 12.62 2.98 3.81
N ILE A 40 13.40 2.41 4.73
CA ILE A 40 12.94 1.96 6.06
C ILE A 40 12.18 3.06 6.82
N GLY A 41 10.96 2.78 7.27
CA GLY A 41 10.12 3.75 7.97
C GLY A 41 10.80 4.35 9.21
N CYS A 42 10.62 5.66 9.45
CA CYS A 42 11.21 6.34 10.59
C CYS A 42 10.44 7.59 11.04
N GLU A 43 10.52 7.90 12.35
CA GLU A 43 10.24 9.23 12.88
C GLU A 43 11.57 9.97 13.08
N PHE A 44 11.69 11.19 12.56
CA PHE A 44 12.93 11.96 12.56
C PHE A 44 12.71 13.46 12.79
N SER A 45 13.79 14.17 13.16
CA SER A 45 13.79 15.61 13.38
C SER A 45 14.20 16.42 12.14
N LEU A 46 13.93 17.73 12.16
CA LEU A 46 14.51 18.72 11.25
C LEU A 46 16.04 18.62 11.07
N ASN A 47 16.75 18.06 12.06
CA ASN A 47 18.22 17.91 12.06
C ASN A 47 18.64 16.44 11.86
N ASP A 48 17.87 15.66 11.10
CA ASP A 48 18.11 14.24 10.74
C ASP A 48 18.32 13.31 11.97
N SER A 49 17.83 13.71 13.15
CA SER A 49 17.91 12.89 14.36
C SER A 49 16.77 11.88 14.34
N ILE A 50 17.09 10.59 14.30
CA ILE A 50 16.10 9.51 14.31
C ILE A 50 15.58 9.31 15.73
N TYR A 51 14.25 9.32 15.90
CA TYR A 51 13.55 9.02 17.15
C TYR A 51 13.05 7.57 17.20
N TRP A 52 12.64 7.03 16.05
CA TRP A 52 12.22 5.64 15.89
C TRP A 52 12.50 5.18 14.45
N SER A 53 12.71 3.88 14.26
CA SER A 53 12.77 3.25 12.94
C SER A 53 12.05 1.90 12.95
N GLU A 54 11.46 1.59 11.81
CA GLU A 54 10.86 0.30 11.50
C GLU A 54 11.88 -0.84 11.71
N PRO A 55 11.45 -1.97 12.30
CA PRO A 55 12.30 -3.14 12.45
C PRO A 55 12.75 -3.68 11.08
N ILE A 56 14.05 -3.65 10.83
CA ILE A 56 14.64 -4.17 9.60
C ILE A 56 14.55 -5.71 9.61
N ASN A 57 13.70 -6.26 8.75
CA ASN A 57 13.64 -7.69 8.48
C ASN A 57 14.35 -8.01 7.15
N GLU A 58 15.58 -8.51 7.23
CA GLU A 58 16.42 -8.78 6.05
C GLU A 58 15.79 -9.80 5.09
N ASP A 59 14.95 -10.72 5.56
CA ASP A 59 14.26 -11.71 4.70
C ASP A 59 13.24 -11.05 3.76
N ILE A 60 12.63 -9.92 4.14
CA ILE A 60 11.68 -9.16 3.32
C ILE A 60 12.42 -8.27 2.30
N LEU A 61 13.64 -7.84 2.65
CA LEU A 61 14.43 -6.87 1.87
C LEU A 61 15.20 -7.50 0.70
N LEU A 62 15.18 -8.82 0.54
CA LEU A 62 15.93 -9.53 -0.51
C LEU A 62 15.31 -9.41 -1.91
N ASN A 63 13.99 -9.19 -2.00
CA ASN A 63 13.25 -9.18 -3.28
C ASN A 63 12.62 -7.82 -3.62
N GLU A 64 12.61 -6.89 -2.68
CA GLU A 64 12.05 -5.54 -2.83
C GLU A 64 13.17 -4.50 -2.93
N SER A 65 13.00 -3.52 -3.81
CA SER A 65 13.87 -2.33 -3.87
C SER A 65 13.17 -1.07 -3.35
N PHE A 66 11.92 -1.20 -2.87
CA PHE A 66 11.10 -0.10 -2.37
C PHE A 66 10.10 -0.58 -1.30
N ILE A 67 10.27 -0.09 -0.08
CA ILE A 67 9.37 -0.30 1.07
C ILE A 67 9.43 1.01 1.87
N GLN A 68 8.37 1.80 2.09
CA GLN A 68 7.02 1.84 1.48
C GLN A 68 6.56 3.32 1.38
N HIS A 69 5.28 3.62 1.08
CA HIS A 69 4.78 4.97 0.78
C HIS A 69 4.24 5.80 1.96
N GLU A 70 3.90 5.17 3.09
CA GLU A 70 3.20 5.84 4.20
C GLU A 70 3.65 5.31 5.56
N LEU A 71 3.71 6.20 6.56
CA LEU A 71 3.97 5.88 7.95
C LEU A 71 3.21 6.86 8.84
N ILE A 72 2.20 6.37 9.56
CA ILE A 72 1.46 7.17 10.53
C ILE A 72 1.89 6.85 11.97
N LYS A 73 1.69 7.81 12.87
CA LYS A 73 1.86 7.61 14.32
C LYS A 73 0.49 7.71 14.98
N LEU A 74 0.10 6.67 15.70
CA LEU A 74 -1.21 6.55 16.32
C LEU A 74 -1.28 7.31 17.66
N PRO A 75 -2.48 7.67 18.17
CA PRO A 75 -2.64 8.38 19.44
C PRO A 75 -2.07 7.63 20.66
N ASN A 76 -1.97 6.30 20.59
CA ASN A 76 -1.33 5.45 21.61
C ASN A 76 0.21 5.54 21.62
N GLY A 77 0.82 6.24 20.64
CA GLY A 77 2.26 6.40 20.48
C GLY A 77 2.94 5.34 19.60
N ASN A 78 2.20 4.34 19.12
CA ASN A 78 2.68 3.31 18.20
C ASN A 78 2.79 3.86 16.76
N TYR A 79 3.47 3.11 15.91
CA TYR A 79 3.66 3.42 14.50
C TYR A 79 2.91 2.41 13.65
N MET A 80 2.25 2.87 12.58
CA MET A 80 1.58 2.02 11.63
C MET A 80 2.05 2.32 10.20
N GLY A 81 2.40 1.27 9.48
CA GLY A 81 2.95 1.32 8.13
C GLY A 81 2.51 0.11 7.30
N PHE A 82 2.89 0.09 6.03
CA PHE A 82 2.57 -0.99 5.11
C PHE A 82 3.72 -2.00 4.97
N VAL A 83 3.38 -3.29 5.16
CA VAL A 83 4.11 -4.54 4.96
C VAL A 83 4.08 -5.18 3.56
N PRO A 84 4.94 -4.94 2.55
CA PRO A 84 4.80 -5.67 1.27
C PRO A 84 4.97 -7.18 1.47
N ILE A 85 4.08 -7.95 0.84
CA ILE A 85 4.02 -9.41 0.89
C ILE A 85 3.71 -9.97 -0.49
N ILE A 86 4.18 -11.20 -0.75
CA ILE A 86 3.95 -11.92 -1.99
C ILE A 86 3.27 -13.24 -1.65
N GLU A 87 2.19 -13.56 -2.37
CA GLU A 87 1.54 -14.87 -2.35
C GLU A 87 1.41 -15.43 -3.78
N GLU A 88 1.51 -16.75 -3.92
CA GLU A 88 1.31 -17.43 -5.20
C GLU A 88 -0.19 -17.63 -5.48
N HIS A 89 -0.76 -16.89 -6.42
CA HIS A 89 -2.18 -17.02 -6.84
C HIS A 89 -2.32 -17.22 -8.36
N PRO A 90 -3.43 -17.81 -8.86
CA PRO A 90 -3.63 -18.04 -10.30
C PRO A 90 -3.60 -16.76 -11.14
N VAL A 91 -3.23 -16.85 -12.42
CA VAL A 91 -3.43 -15.75 -13.37
C VAL A 91 -4.91 -15.69 -13.77
N PRO A 92 -5.61 -14.54 -13.66
CA PRO A 92 -7.01 -14.44 -14.05
C PRO A 92 -7.18 -14.59 -15.57
N THR A 93 -8.18 -15.36 -15.98
CA THR A 93 -8.61 -15.49 -17.39
C THR A 93 -10.07 -15.05 -17.53
N TYR A 94 -10.43 -14.45 -18.66
CA TYR A 94 -11.80 -14.05 -18.97
C TYR A 94 -12.80 -15.20 -18.79
N THR A 95 -12.36 -16.45 -18.97
CA THR A 95 -13.19 -17.65 -18.80
C THR A 95 -13.62 -17.91 -17.36
N ASN A 96 -13.01 -17.26 -16.36
CA ASN A 96 -13.48 -17.30 -14.97
C ASN A 96 -14.75 -16.45 -14.76
N PHE A 97 -15.03 -15.49 -15.64
CA PHE A 97 -16.01 -14.42 -15.41
C PHE A 97 -17.17 -14.48 -16.42
N PRO A 98 -18.41 -14.79 -16.00
CA PRO A 98 -19.56 -14.91 -16.91
C PRO A 98 -19.86 -13.65 -17.75
N ASP A 99 -19.50 -12.47 -17.24
CA ASP A 99 -19.71 -11.18 -17.92
C ASP A 99 -18.58 -10.78 -18.89
N LYS A 100 -17.56 -11.64 -19.06
CA LYS A 100 -16.44 -11.40 -19.99
C LYS A 100 -16.57 -12.28 -21.23
N ASN A 101 -16.53 -11.65 -22.41
CA ASN A 101 -16.69 -12.29 -23.71
C ASN A 101 -15.42 -12.29 -24.59
N SER A 102 -14.30 -11.82 -24.04
CA SER A 102 -13.02 -11.68 -24.74
C SER A 102 -11.87 -11.82 -23.73
N PRO A 103 -10.74 -12.43 -24.12
CA PRO A 103 -9.54 -12.49 -23.28
C PRO A 103 -9.10 -11.13 -22.75
N PHE A 104 -8.53 -11.12 -21.55
CA PHE A 104 -7.74 -10.02 -21.05
C PHE A 104 -6.43 -9.90 -21.85
N SER A 105 -5.84 -8.70 -21.87
CA SER A 105 -4.69 -8.37 -22.72
C SER A 105 -3.41 -9.17 -22.41
N TRP A 106 -3.25 -9.66 -21.18
CA TRP A 106 -2.12 -10.49 -20.75
C TRP A 106 -2.28 -11.99 -21.02
N GLU A 107 -3.46 -12.49 -21.43
CA GLU A 107 -3.67 -13.95 -21.48
C GLU A 107 -2.81 -14.66 -22.53
N ASP A 108 -2.47 -13.99 -23.64
CA ASP A 108 -1.54 -14.52 -24.65
C ASP A 108 -0.10 -14.61 -24.10
N ASP A 109 0.32 -13.62 -23.30
CA ASP A 109 1.65 -13.55 -22.66
C ASP A 109 1.77 -14.56 -21.51
N CYS A 110 0.79 -14.58 -20.61
CA CYS A 110 0.71 -15.49 -19.47
C CYS A 110 0.20 -16.89 -19.83
N GLY A 111 0.04 -17.21 -21.12
CA GLY A 111 -0.66 -18.41 -21.61
C GLY A 111 -0.17 -19.74 -21.01
N LEU A 112 1.13 -19.86 -20.71
CA LEU A 112 1.69 -21.07 -20.05
C LEU A 112 1.25 -21.20 -18.59
N TYR A 113 1.12 -20.11 -17.85
CA TYR A 113 0.60 -20.14 -16.47
C TYR A 113 -0.87 -20.58 -16.46
N ILE A 114 -1.64 -20.08 -17.43
CA ILE A 114 -3.06 -20.42 -17.61
C ILE A 114 -3.21 -21.88 -18.06
N GLU A 115 -2.46 -22.34 -19.08
CA GLU A 115 -2.52 -23.72 -19.61
C GLU A 115 -2.21 -24.77 -18.54
N PHE A 116 -1.18 -24.53 -17.72
CA PHE A 116 -0.74 -25.47 -16.69
C PHE A 116 -1.37 -25.23 -15.32
N ASN A 117 -2.29 -24.26 -15.19
CA ASN A 117 -2.86 -23.82 -13.91
C ASN A 117 -1.75 -23.58 -12.85
N SER A 118 -0.69 -22.89 -13.27
CA SER A 118 0.41 -22.46 -12.40
C SER A 118 0.08 -21.11 -11.80
N ASN A 119 0.42 -20.93 -10.53
CA ASN A 119 0.29 -19.65 -9.85
C ASN A 119 1.40 -18.68 -10.32
N PHE A 120 1.11 -17.40 -10.20
CA PHE A 120 2.03 -16.28 -10.41
C PHE A 120 2.26 -15.58 -9.06
N ASP A 121 3.35 -14.83 -8.93
CA ASP A 121 3.61 -14.03 -7.72
C ASP A 121 2.68 -12.81 -7.72
N TRP A 122 1.72 -12.74 -6.79
CA TRP A 122 0.91 -11.55 -6.55
C TRP A 122 1.51 -10.78 -5.37
N LYS A 123 1.80 -9.50 -5.58
CA LYS A 123 2.25 -8.58 -4.53
C LYS A 123 1.06 -7.81 -3.97
N GLY A 124 0.93 -7.83 -2.65
CA GLY A 124 0.02 -6.98 -1.90
C GLY A 124 0.71 -6.41 -0.66
N GLU A 125 -0.06 -5.83 0.25
CA GLU A 125 0.43 -5.25 1.50
C GLU A 125 -0.33 -5.77 2.72
N LYS A 126 0.42 -6.03 3.78
CA LYS A 126 -0.08 -5.96 5.15
C LYS A 126 -0.15 -4.51 5.61
N ILE A 127 -1.01 -4.25 6.59
CA ILE A 127 -0.96 -3.06 7.43
C ILE A 127 -0.45 -3.56 8.80
N VAL A 128 0.64 -2.98 9.30
CA VAL A 128 1.33 -3.46 10.51
C VAL A 128 1.47 -2.32 11.50
N GLU A 129 1.14 -2.60 12.77
CA GLU A 129 1.39 -1.69 13.88
C GLU A 129 2.52 -2.21 14.76
N TRP A 130 3.51 -1.35 14.99
CA TRP A 130 4.63 -1.60 15.90
C TRP A 130 4.54 -0.70 17.13
N ASN A 131 4.79 -1.29 18.29
CA ASN A 131 5.02 -0.50 19.49
C ASN A 131 6.37 0.25 19.44
N SER A 132 6.63 1.09 20.44
CA SER A 132 7.87 1.88 20.51
C SER A 132 9.17 1.06 20.63
N ALA A 133 9.09 -0.24 20.94
CA ALA A 133 10.21 -1.17 20.93
C ALA A 133 10.41 -1.89 19.57
N GLY A 134 9.50 -1.68 18.61
CA GLY A 134 9.52 -2.37 17.31
C GLY A 134 8.83 -3.73 17.32
N GLU A 135 8.06 -4.07 18.35
CA GLU A 135 7.30 -5.32 18.39
C GLU A 135 5.96 -5.14 17.67
N ILE A 136 5.59 -6.08 16.79
CA ILE A 136 4.28 -6.08 16.13
C ILE A 136 3.18 -6.34 17.18
N VAL A 137 2.22 -5.43 17.26
CA VAL A 137 1.08 -5.51 18.20
C VAL A 137 -0.27 -5.67 17.50
N TRP A 138 -0.36 -5.28 16.22
CA TRP A 138 -1.51 -5.50 15.36
C TRP A 138 -1.04 -5.70 13.92
N GLU A 139 -1.73 -6.55 13.17
CA GLU A 139 -1.49 -6.79 11.74
C GLU A 139 -2.81 -7.05 11.00
N TRP A 140 -2.86 -6.66 9.74
CA TRP A 140 -3.97 -6.91 8.82
C TRP A 140 -3.37 -7.23 7.46
N ASP A 141 -3.94 -8.18 6.72
CA ASP A 141 -3.30 -8.79 5.56
C ASP A 141 -4.32 -8.89 4.42
N VAL A 142 -4.08 -8.17 3.32
CA VAL A 142 -5.06 -7.99 2.24
C VAL A 142 -5.62 -9.29 1.65
N PHE A 143 -4.79 -10.33 1.53
CA PHE A 143 -5.20 -11.61 0.93
C PHE A 143 -6.24 -12.36 1.79
N ASN A 144 -6.44 -11.96 3.05
CA ASN A 144 -7.47 -12.52 3.92
C ASN A 144 -8.82 -11.79 3.85
N TYR A 145 -8.92 -10.65 3.14
CA TYR A 145 -10.10 -9.78 3.17
C TYR A 145 -10.60 -9.28 1.81
N TYR A 146 -9.72 -9.07 0.82
CA TYR A 146 -10.13 -8.63 -0.52
C TYR A 146 -10.34 -9.83 -1.43
N ASN A 147 -11.33 -9.77 -2.31
CA ASN A 147 -11.48 -10.78 -3.35
C ASN A 147 -10.40 -10.61 -4.44
N LEU A 148 -9.65 -11.68 -4.75
CA LEU A 148 -8.66 -11.72 -5.84
C LEU A 148 -9.25 -11.38 -7.22
N ASP A 149 -10.57 -11.50 -7.41
CA ASP A 149 -11.26 -11.07 -8.62
C ASP A 149 -11.31 -9.53 -8.80
N ASP A 150 -10.97 -8.75 -7.76
CA ASP A 150 -10.79 -7.30 -7.88
C ASP A 150 -9.39 -6.97 -8.40
N PHE A 151 -9.21 -6.92 -9.71
CA PHE A 151 -7.98 -6.41 -10.36
C PHE A 151 -8.33 -5.41 -11.45
N ASP A 152 -7.50 -4.38 -11.60
CA ASP A 152 -7.59 -3.46 -12.74
C ASP A 152 -7.09 -4.16 -14.02
N TYR A 153 -8.04 -4.50 -14.88
CA TYR A 153 -7.83 -5.12 -16.18
C TYR A 153 -7.71 -4.11 -17.35
N LEU A 154 -7.50 -2.84 -17.06
CA LEU A 154 -7.48 -1.72 -18.00
C LEU A 154 -6.18 -0.90 -17.95
N ALA A 155 -5.51 -0.80 -16.79
CA ALA A 155 -4.33 0.05 -16.61
C ALA A 155 -2.98 -0.57 -17.02
N GLY A 156 -2.95 -1.84 -17.43
CA GLY A 156 -1.73 -2.50 -17.94
C GLY A 156 -0.77 -3.02 -16.86
N HIS A 157 -1.27 -3.27 -15.64
CA HIS A 157 -0.47 -3.73 -14.51
C HIS A 157 0.08 -5.15 -14.70
N TRP A 158 -0.71 -6.06 -15.29
CA TRP A 158 -0.27 -7.42 -15.64
C TRP A 158 0.86 -7.44 -16.67
N GLU A 159 0.72 -6.64 -17.73
CA GLU A 159 1.74 -6.48 -18.76
C GLU A 159 3.00 -5.84 -18.19
N THR A 160 2.87 -4.94 -17.21
CA THR A 160 4.01 -4.36 -16.49
C THR A 160 4.75 -5.42 -15.69
N ALA A 161 4.04 -6.30 -14.97
CA ALA A 161 4.63 -7.41 -14.22
C ALA A 161 5.36 -8.39 -15.16
N TRP A 162 4.68 -8.83 -16.23
CA TRP A 162 5.24 -9.74 -17.24
C TRP A 162 6.50 -9.19 -17.92
N ASN A 163 6.42 -7.99 -18.51
CA ASN A 163 7.51 -7.42 -19.31
C ASN A 163 8.77 -7.05 -18.50
N ASN A 164 8.66 -6.96 -17.17
CA ASN A 164 9.78 -6.63 -16.28
C ASN A 164 10.22 -7.81 -15.39
N ASN A 165 9.60 -9.00 -15.53
CA ASN A 165 9.83 -10.16 -14.66
C ASN A 165 9.63 -9.83 -13.17
N LEU A 166 8.55 -9.11 -12.85
CA LEU A 166 8.16 -8.72 -11.50
C LEU A 166 6.89 -9.47 -11.04
N PRO A 167 6.65 -9.57 -9.72
CA PRO A 167 5.32 -9.89 -9.18
C PRO A 167 4.24 -8.95 -9.75
N PHE A 168 3.01 -9.45 -9.84
CA PHE A 168 1.84 -8.64 -10.15
C PHE A 168 1.51 -7.75 -8.95
N ASP A 169 1.84 -6.47 -9.05
CA ASP A 169 1.55 -5.43 -8.05
C ASP A 169 0.04 -5.17 -8.01
N TRP A 170 -0.67 -5.88 -7.13
CA TRP A 170 -2.12 -6.08 -7.20
C TRP A 170 -2.91 -4.88 -6.68
N ILE A 171 -2.64 -4.46 -5.44
CA ILE A 171 -3.41 -3.41 -4.75
C ILE A 171 -2.65 -2.10 -4.57
N HIS A 172 -1.34 -2.15 -4.34
CA HIS A 172 -0.47 -1.00 -4.16
C HIS A 172 -1.05 0.04 -3.17
N PHE A 173 -1.10 -0.31 -1.89
CA PHE A 173 -1.49 0.64 -0.85
C PHE A 173 -0.48 1.79 -0.77
N ASN A 174 -0.99 3.03 -0.78
CA ASN A 174 -0.15 4.23 -0.91
C ASN A 174 -0.44 5.37 0.09
N ALA A 175 -1.53 5.29 0.84
CA ALA A 175 -1.85 6.23 1.92
C ALA A 175 -2.83 5.61 2.92
N MET A 176 -2.75 6.00 4.19
CA MET A 176 -3.68 5.58 5.22
C MET A 176 -3.93 6.69 6.25
N VAL A 177 -5.08 6.62 6.93
CA VAL A 177 -5.39 7.45 8.08
C VAL A 177 -6.21 6.67 9.10
N TYR A 178 -5.87 6.80 10.38
CA TYR A 178 -6.62 6.25 11.50
C TYR A 178 -7.56 7.32 12.09
N ASN A 179 -8.82 6.95 12.32
CA ASN A 179 -9.82 7.79 12.98
C ASN A 179 -10.15 7.23 14.36
N GLU A 180 -9.58 7.83 15.41
CA GLU A 180 -9.79 7.45 16.81
C GLU A 180 -11.28 7.53 17.24
N SER A 181 -12.06 8.47 16.69
CA SER A 181 -13.46 8.63 17.07
C SER A 181 -14.39 7.54 16.53
N GLU A 182 -13.92 6.81 15.51
CA GLU A 182 -14.66 5.72 14.87
C GLU A 182 -14.01 4.34 15.10
N ASP A 183 -12.82 4.28 15.73
CA ASP A 183 -11.95 3.11 15.78
C ASP A 183 -11.76 2.43 14.41
N ALA A 184 -11.43 3.24 13.39
CA ALA A 184 -11.39 2.79 12.00
C ALA A 184 -10.16 3.29 11.25
N LEU A 185 -9.61 2.41 10.41
CA LEU A 185 -8.60 2.75 9.41
C LEU A 185 -9.29 3.06 8.08
N TYR A 186 -8.75 4.04 7.36
CA TYR A 186 -9.08 4.32 5.98
C TYR A 186 -7.80 4.16 5.16
N VAL A 187 -7.87 3.42 4.07
CA VAL A 187 -6.70 2.99 3.28
C VAL A 187 -6.96 3.23 1.80
N SER A 188 -5.96 3.75 1.10
CA SER A 188 -6.00 4.02 -0.34
C SER A 188 -5.21 2.94 -1.09
N SER A 189 -5.89 2.23 -2.00
CA SER A 189 -5.30 1.34 -3.00
C SER A 189 -5.18 2.09 -4.33
N ARG A 190 -3.95 2.22 -4.82
CA ARG A 190 -3.65 2.91 -6.07
C ARG A 190 -4.08 2.10 -7.30
N HIS A 191 -3.95 0.78 -7.26
CA HIS A 191 -4.19 -0.10 -8.42
C HIS A 191 -5.62 -0.64 -8.49
N LEU A 192 -6.45 -0.44 -7.47
CA LEU A 192 -7.89 -0.72 -7.53
C LEU A 192 -8.76 0.55 -7.61
N ASP A 193 -8.16 1.74 -7.70
CA ASP A 193 -8.87 3.02 -7.64
C ASP A 193 -9.89 3.07 -6.46
N ARG A 194 -9.43 2.61 -5.29
CA ARG A 194 -10.29 2.24 -4.16
C ARG A 194 -9.81 2.86 -2.84
N ILE A 195 -10.78 3.42 -2.10
CA ILE A 195 -10.64 3.78 -0.70
C ILE A 195 -11.45 2.79 0.12
N THR A 196 -10.82 2.22 1.14
CA THR A 196 -11.40 1.15 1.97
C THR A 196 -11.42 1.57 3.43
N LYS A 197 -12.56 1.39 4.09
CA LYS A 197 -12.70 1.59 5.54
C LYS A 197 -12.70 0.25 6.25
N ILE A 198 -11.81 0.09 7.23
CA ILE A 198 -11.58 -1.13 8.01
C ILE A 198 -11.87 -0.81 9.48
N ASP A 199 -12.63 -1.68 10.15
CA ASP A 199 -12.84 -1.63 11.60
C ASP A 199 -11.55 -2.08 12.30
N TYR A 200 -10.91 -1.21 13.09
CA TYR A 200 -9.57 -1.48 13.62
C TYR A 200 -9.59 -2.62 14.66
N THR A 201 -10.58 -2.65 15.56
CA THR A 201 -10.72 -3.71 16.58
C THR A 201 -11.04 -5.08 15.98
N SER A 202 -12.03 -5.17 15.09
CA SER A 202 -12.52 -6.45 14.55
C SER A 202 -11.87 -6.87 13.23
N LYS A 203 -11.07 -5.99 12.61
CA LYS A 203 -10.36 -6.16 11.33
C LYS A 203 -11.26 -6.32 10.09
N ASN A 204 -12.58 -6.25 10.25
CA ASN A 204 -13.53 -6.41 9.15
C ASN A 204 -13.55 -5.19 8.23
N LEU A 205 -13.82 -5.41 6.95
CA LEU A 205 -14.17 -4.35 6.02
C LEU A 205 -15.52 -3.75 6.41
N ILE A 206 -15.59 -2.42 6.55
CA ILE A 206 -16.83 -1.67 6.78
C ILE A 206 -17.43 -1.29 5.42
N TRP A 207 -16.61 -0.79 4.49
CA TRP A 207 -16.98 -0.57 3.10
C TRP A 207 -15.75 -0.38 2.20
N ASN A 208 -15.94 -0.66 0.91
CA ASN A 208 -15.07 -0.24 -0.19
C ASN A 208 -15.76 0.89 -0.97
N MET A 209 -15.03 1.89 -1.45
CA MET A 209 -15.52 2.99 -2.28
C MET A 209 -14.57 3.21 -3.45
N GLY A 210 -15.08 3.29 -4.69
CA GLY A 210 -14.23 3.45 -5.87
C GLY A 210 -14.84 2.88 -7.14
N ILE A 211 -14.00 2.35 -8.03
CA ILE A 211 -14.42 1.64 -9.25
C ILE A 211 -14.86 0.21 -8.92
N GLN A 212 -15.93 -0.25 -9.57
CA GLN A 212 -16.39 -1.64 -9.48
C GLN A 212 -15.58 -2.53 -10.44
N TRP A 213 -14.79 -3.43 -9.88
CA TRP A 213 -14.10 -4.51 -10.59
C TRP A 213 -14.95 -5.79 -10.56
N LEU A 214 -14.35 -6.98 -10.63
CA LEU A 214 -15.07 -8.25 -10.77
C LEU A 214 -15.30 -8.99 -9.44
N GLY A 215 -14.71 -8.50 -8.34
CA GLY A 215 -14.79 -9.10 -7.01
C GLY A 215 -15.81 -8.43 -6.10
N ASP A 216 -15.33 -7.66 -5.12
CA ASP A 216 -16.14 -7.10 -4.04
C ASP A 216 -17.06 -5.98 -4.54
N GLU A 217 -18.27 -5.89 -3.95
CA GLU A 217 -19.18 -4.76 -4.19
C GLU A 217 -18.60 -3.48 -3.58
N VAL A 218 -18.61 -2.39 -4.34
CA VAL A 218 -18.13 -1.07 -3.89
C VAL A 218 -19.22 0.00 -3.92
N ILE A 219 -19.09 0.98 -3.03
CA ILE A 219 -19.81 2.24 -3.14
C ILE A 219 -19.21 3.02 -4.32
N VAL A 220 -19.90 3.00 -5.47
CA VAL A 220 -19.49 3.77 -6.65
C VAL A 220 -19.88 5.25 -6.46
N PRO A 221 -18.94 6.20 -6.45
CA PRO A 221 -19.24 7.63 -6.29
C PRO A 221 -19.75 8.26 -7.60
N ASP A 222 -20.57 9.32 -7.48
CA ASP A 222 -21.07 10.10 -8.62
C ASP A 222 -19.94 10.69 -9.49
N THR A 223 -18.79 10.98 -8.86
CA THR A 223 -17.54 11.38 -9.54
C THR A 223 -16.48 10.33 -9.26
N LEU A 224 -16.07 9.61 -10.30
CA LEU A 224 -14.99 8.63 -10.22
C LEU A 224 -13.64 9.33 -10.01
N PHE A 225 -12.72 8.62 -9.35
CA PHE A 225 -11.32 8.99 -9.17
C PHE A 225 -10.44 7.81 -9.61
N SER A 226 -9.15 8.07 -9.84
CA SER A 226 -8.18 7.03 -10.16
C SER A 226 -6.75 7.41 -9.76
N GLY A 227 -5.94 6.41 -9.41
CA GLY A 227 -4.54 6.57 -9.00
C GLY A 227 -4.36 7.57 -7.85
N GLN A 228 -5.32 7.64 -6.93
CA GLN A 228 -5.43 8.65 -5.88
C GLN A 228 -4.37 8.47 -4.76
N HIS A 229 -3.93 9.54 -4.10
CA HIS A 229 -2.83 9.53 -3.11
C HIS A 229 -3.10 10.51 -1.95
N GLY A 230 -2.39 10.37 -0.82
CA GLY A 230 -2.38 11.40 0.23
C GLY A 230 -3.70 11.55 0.99
N LEU A 231 -4.33 10.41 1.28
CA LEU A 231 -5.63 10.25 1.92
C LEU A 231 -5.73 11.01 3.26
N GLN A 232 -6.70 11.91 3.37
CA GLN A 232 -6.96 12.74 4.56
C GLN A 232 -8.43 12.75 4.94
N LEU A 233 -8.70 12.76 6.25
CA LEU A 233 -10.04 12.98 6.82
C LEU A 233 -10.15 14.40 7.38
N LEU A 234 -11.17 15.13 6.93
CA LEU A 234 -11.47 16.47 7.45
C LEU A 234 -12.44 16.41 8.64
N PRO A 235 -12.42 17.39 9.56
CA PRO A 235 -13.29 17.41 10.75
C PRO A 235 -14.81 17.41 10.47
N ASN A 236 -15.23 17.61 9.23
CA ASN A 236 -16.63 17.51 8.80
C ASN A 236 -17.01 16.13 8.22
N GLY A 237 -16.10 15.15 8.26
CA GLY A 237 -16.29 13.81 7.71
C GLY A 237 -15.98 13.67 6.21
N ASN A 238 -15.53 14.74 5.53
CA ASN A 238 -15.12 14.65 4.13
C ASN A 238 -13.76 13.94 4.00
N ILE A 239 -13.63 13.13 2.96
CA ILE A 239 -12.37 12.53 2.53
C ILE A 239 -11.72 13.44 1.47
N VAL A 240 -10.40 13.61 1.53
CA VAL A 240 -9.57 14.28 0.52
C VAL A 240 -8.46 13.34 0.08
N THR A 241 -8.13 13.36 -1.20
CA THR A 241 -7.12 12.55 -1.88
C THR A 241 -6.73 13.20 -3.22
#